data_AF-U7NVK8-F1
#
_entry.id   AF-U7NVK8-F1
#
_cell.length_a   1.000
_cell.length_b   1.000
_cell.length_c   1.000
_cell.angle_alpha   90.00
_cell.angle_beta   90.00
_cell.angle_gamma   90.00
#
_symmetry.space_group_name_H-M   'P 1'
#
loop_
_entity.id
_entity.type
_entity.pdbx_description
1 polymer ?
#
loop_
_entity_poly.entity_id
_entity_poly.type
_entity_poly.pdbx_seq_one_letter_code
_entity_poly.pdbx_strand_id
1 'polypeptide(L)'
;MMNWSIAKKLSGVALTLIGLAVVVDIMIAVFIGRGAIAAETAGCYLTDAMLVGFHCQGFWASGIVSAWLNLPTWGIYGLIFAPYSFKAALLAVLVWLPVAVFIVASRKVAQHA
;
A
#
# COMPACT_ATOMS: atom_id res chain seq x y z
N MET A 1 -25.98 -14.99 -3.16
CA MET A 1 -25.83 -13.75 -3.97
C MET A 1 -24.81 -12.86 -3.29
N MET A 2 -23.74 -12.46 -3.98
CA MET A 2 -22.76 -11.54 -3.39
C MET A 2 -23.36 -10.14 -3.32
N ASN A 3 -23.32 -9.49 -2.15
CA ASN A 3 -23.79 -8.13 -2.01
C ASN A 3 -22.74 -7.16 -2.57
N TRP A 4 -22.90 -6.80 -3.84
CA TRP A 4 -21.99 -5.91 -4.57
C TRP A 4 -21.84 -4.53 -3.92
N SER A 5 -22.85 -4.05 -3.17
CA SER A 5 -22.77 -2.80 -2.41
C SER A 5 -21.75 -2.90 -1.25
N ILE A 6 -21.76 -4.03 -0.52
CA ILE A 6 -20.79 -4.29 0.55
C ILE A 6 -19.38 -4.45 -0.02
N ALA A 7 -19.24 -5.21 -1.11
CA ALA A 7 -17.95 -5.38 -1.79
C ALA A 7 -17.36 -4.05 -2.27
N LYS A 8 -18.20 -3.16 -2.84
CA LYS A 8 -17.81 -1.80 -3.24
C LYS A 8 -17.36 -0.96 -2.04
N LYS A 9 -18.09 -1.01 -0.91
CA LYS A 9 -17.72 -0.27 0.31
C LYS A 9 -16.38 -0.75 0.88
N LEU A 10 -16.20 -2.06 1.05
CA LEU A 10 -14.98 -2.64 1.62
C LEU A 10 -13.74 -2.36 0.74
N SER A 11 -13.87 -2.56 -0.57
CA SER A 11 -12.79 -2.23 -1.51
C SER A 11 -12.51 -0.74 -1.54
N GLY A 12 -13.54 0.12 -1.46
CA GLY A 12 -13.37 1.56 -1.31
C GLY A 12 -12.56 1.95 -0.07
N VAL A 13 -12.84 1.34 1.09
CA VAL A 13 -12.07 1.57 2.32
C VAL A 13 -10.60 1.15 2.14
N ALA A 14 -10.35 -0.01 1.54
CA ALA A 14 -8.98 -0.46 1.26
C ALA A 14 -8.24 0.53 0.33
N LEU A 15 -8.90 1.03 -0.71
CA LEU A 15 -8.34 2.05 -1.60
C LEU A 15 -8.07 3.37 -0.88
N THR A 16 -8.94 3.80 0.04
CA THR A 16 -8.69 4.99 0.85
C THR A 16 -7.48 4.82 1.77
N LEU A 17 -7.26 3.62 2.33
CA LEU A 17 -6.07 3.33 3.13
C LEU A 17 -4.79 3.37 2.30
N ILE A 18 -4.83 2.87 1.06
CA ILE A 18 -3.70 2.97 0.12
C ILE A 18 -3.45 4.43 -0.27
N GLY A 19 -4.51 5.20 -0.56
CA GLY A 19 -4.42 6.63 -0.86
C GLY A 19 -3.85 7.44 0.31
N LEU A 20 -4.21 7.09 1.55
CA LEU A 20 -3.66 7.70 2.75
C LEU A 20 -2.15 7.40 2.88
N ALA A 21 -1.71 6.18 2.57
CA ALA A 21 -0.28 5.84 2.56
C ALA A 21 0.48 6.74 1.58
N VAL A 22 -0.04 6.95 0.36
CA VAL A 22 0.59 7.86 -0.63
C VAL A 22 0.75 9.28 -0.08
N VAL A 23 -0.28 9.81 0.59
CA VAL A 23 -0.20 11.16 1.18
C VAL A 23 0.86 11.21 2.28
N VAL A 24 0.91 10.20 3.15
CA VAL A 24 1.92 10.12 4.21
C VAL A 24 3.32 9.96 3.64
N ASP A 25 3.51 9.17 2.59
CA ASP A 25 4.79 9.02 1.89
C ASP A 25 5.28 10.35 1.34
N ILE A 26 4.40 11.13 0.71
CA ILE A 26 4.70 12.48 0.21
C ILE A 26 5.06 13.41 1.37
N MET A 27 4.29 13.39 2.46
CA MET A 27 4.61 14.18 3.65
C MET A 27 5.99 13.81 4.22
N ILE A 28 6.30 12.52 4.34
CA ILE A 28 7.60 12.08 4.81
C ILE A 28 8.70 12.56 3.86
N ALA A 29 8.54 12.42 2.55
CA ALA A 29 9.51 12.89 1.56
C ALA A 29 9.72 14.42 1.58
N VAL A 30 8.68 15.19 1.91
CA VAL A 30 8.72 16.67 1.96
C VAL A 30 9.27 17.18 3.30
N PHE A 31 8.86 16.59 4.43
CA PHE A 31 9.20 17.07 5.77
C PHE A 31 10.44 16.41 6.37
N ILE A 32 10.72 15.16 6.02
CA ILE A 32 11.92 14.44 6.44
C ILE A 32 12.91 14.52 5.28
N GLY A 33 13.66 15.65 5.23
CA GLY A 33 14.74 15.81 4.26
C GLY A 33 15.68 14.60 4.28
N ARG A 34 16.27 14.25 3.12
CA ARG A 34 17.25 13.14 2.94
C ARG A 34 18.31 13.19 4.04
N GLY A 35 18.06 12.53 5.15
CA GLY A 35 18.79 12.78 6.38
C GLY A 35 18.52 11.64 7.32
N ALA A 36 19.51 10.76 7.40
CA ALA A 36 19.64 9.69 8.37
C ALA A 36 19.28 10.17 9.79
N ILE A 37 18.02 10.03 10.17
CA ILE A 37 17.66 10.03 11.59
C ILE A 37 18.10 8.67 12.10
N ALA A 38 19.08 8.71 13.00
CA ALA A 38 19.89 7.58 13.46
C ALA A 38 19.07 6.33 13.80
N ALA A 39 19.63 5.18 13.42
CA ALA A 39 19.11 3.82 13.60
C ALA A 39 18.87 3.39 15.07
N GLU A 40 18.93 4.32 16.02
CA GLU A 40 18.84 4.12 17.47
C GLU A 40 17.49 4.63 18.05
N THR A 41 16.65 5.29 17.25
CA THR A 41 15.37 5.86 17.73
C THR A 41 14.15 5.15 17.15
N ALA A 42 13.04 5.11 17.89
CA ALA A 42 11.77 4.55 17.41
C ALA A 42 11.18 5.47 16.33
N GLY A 43 10.91 4.95 15.13
CA GLY A 43 10.48 5.76 14.00
C GLY A 43 10.37 4.98 12.69
N CYS A 44 9.97 5.68 11.62
CA CYS A 44 9.91 5.16 10.25
C CYS A 44 10.91 5.91 9.37
N TYR A 45 11.74 5.17 8.65
CA TYR A 45 12.88 5.68 7.91
C TYR A 45 12.81 5.26 6.44
N LEU A 46 13.24 6.15 5.55
CA LEU A 46 13.47 5.82 4.14
C LEU A 46 14.69 4.91 4.02
N THR A 47 14.51 3.73 3.43
CA THR A 47 15.60 2.85 3.06
C THR A 47 15.95 3.09 1.61
N ASP A 48 17.24 3.26 1.30
CA ASP A 48 17.76 3.48 -0.05
C ASP A 48 18.32 2.19 -0.68
N ALA A 49 17.82 1.02 -0.27
CA ALA A 49 18.28 -0.26 -0.78
C ALA A 49 17.63 -0.57 -2.14
N MET A 50 18.16 -0.01 -3.23
CA MET A 50 17.77 -0.19 -4.66
C MET A 50 16.32 0.18 -5.05
N LEU A 51 15.39 0.22 -4.10
CA LEU A 51 13.99 0.59 -4.23
C LEU A 51 13.62 1.46 -3.02
N VAL A 52 13.03 2.63 -3.27
CA VAL A 52 12.58 3.51 -2.18
C VAL A 52 11.52 2.75 -1.37
N GLY A 53 11.76 2.60 -0.07
CA GLY A 53 10.83 1.94 0.83
C GLY A 53 10.95 2.46 2.26
N PHE A 54 9.98 2.14 3.10
CA PHE A 54 9.94 2.56 4.49
C PHE A 54 10.23 1.41 5.44
N HIS A 55 11.18 1.60 6.36
CA HIS A 55 11.41 0.68 7.46
C HIS A 55 11.05 1.34 8.78
N CYS A 56 10.15 0.72 9.54
CA CYS A 56 9.74 1.23 10.84
C CYS A 56 10.21 0.29 11.96
N GLN A 57 10.74 0.86 13.04
CA GLN A 57 11.25 0.11 14.20
C GLN A 57 10.97 0.84 15.53
N GLY A 58 11.05 0.12 16.64
CA GLY A 58 10.94 0.70 17.98
C GLY A 58 9.53 0.91 18.53
N PHE A 59 8.48 0.36 17.89
CA PHE A 59 7.11 0.35 18.43
C PHE A 59 6.34 -0.92 18.03
N TRP A 60 5.32 -1.29 18.81
CA TRP A 60 4.63 -2.59 18.71
C TRP A 60 3.99 -2.88 17.35
N ALA A 61 3.59 -1.85 16.61
CA ALA A 61 2.95 -1.97 15.29
C ALA A 61 3.91 -1.67 14.12
N SER A 62 5.23 -1.61 14.35
CA SER A 62 6.17 -1.11 13.35
C SER A 62 6.19 -1.93 12.06
N GLY A 63 6.03 -3.25 12.14
CA GLY A 63 5.91 -4.11 10.96
C GLY A 63 4.66 -3.80 10.12
N ILE A 64 3.52 -3.52 10.76
CA ILE A 64 2.26 -3.20 10.07
C ILE A 64 2.36 -1.82 9.41
N VAL A 65 2.89 -0.82 10.14
CA VAL A 65 3.04 0.54 9.61
C VAL A 65 4.05 0.57 8.45
N SER A 66 5.17 -0.15 8.59
CA SER A 66 6.13 -0.31 7.49
C SER A 66 5.47 -0.98 6.27
N ALA A 67 4.71 -2.07 6.46
CA ALA A 67 4.01 -2.70 5.35
C ALA A 67 2.97 -1.76 4.69
N TRP A 68 2.21 -1.01 5.48
CA TRP A 68 1.21 -0.06 4.99
C TRP A 68 1.82 1.08 4.18
N LEU A 69 2.91 1.69 4.67
CA LEU A 69 3.65 2.74 3.94
C LEU A 69 4.29 2.20 2.65
N ASN A 70 4.59 0.89 2.57
CA ASN A 70 5.12 0.28 1.36
C ASN A 70 4.03 -0.25 0.40
N LEU A 71 2.73 -0.17 0.74
CA LEU A 71 1.67 -0.60 -0.19
C LEU A 71 1.71 0.13 -1.54
N PRO A 72 1.94 1.47 -1.60
CA PRO A 72 2.04 2.18 -2.87
C PRO A 72 3.20 1.68 -3.74
N THR A 73 4.38 1.50 -3.13
CA THR A 73 5.58 1.03 -3.84
C THR A 73 5.41 -0.42 -4.29
N TRP A 74 4.78 -1.29 -3.50
CA TRP A 74 4.42 -2.64 -3.92
C TRP A 74 3.39 -2.67 -5.06
N GLY A 75 2.48 -1.70 -5.13
CA GLY A 75 1.54 -1.57 -6.24
C GLY A 75 2.24 -1.34 -7.58
N ILE A 76 3.37 -0.62 -7.58
CA ILE A 76 4.16 -0.32 -8.78
C ILE A 76 5.19 -1.42 -9.02
N TYR A 77 6.09 -1.64 -8.06
CA TYR A 77 7.20 -2.57 -8.20
C TYR A 77 6.76 -4.03 -8.17
N GLY A 78 5.69 -4.36 -7.44
CA GLY A 78 5.14 -5.71 -7.46
C GLY A 78 4.74 -6.13 -8.86
N LEU A 79 4.14 -5.24 -9.66
CA LEU A 79 3.81 -5.52 -11.07
C LEU A 79 5.05 -5.71 -11.94
N ILE A 80 6.05 -4.84 -11.79
CA ILE A 80 7.30 -4.89 -12.56
C ILE A 80 8.06 -6.18 -12.26
N PHE A 81 8.12 -6.57 -10.98
CA PHE A 81 8.88 -7.74 -10.53
C PHE A 81 8.08 -9.05 -10.47
N ALA A 82 6.77 -9.02 -10.73
CA ALA A 82 5.91 -10.21 -10.71
C ALA A 82 6.44 -11.37 -11.58
N PRO A 83 7.00 -11.16 -12.79
CA PRO A 83 7.56 -12.24 -13.60
C PRO A 83 8.81 -12.88 -12.99
N TYR A 84 9.51 -12.16 -12.10
CA TYR A 84 10.82 -12.52 -11.58
C TYR A 84 10.77 -13.07 -10.15
N SER A 85 9.65 -12.90 -9.43
CA SER A 85 9.51 -13.36 -8.05
C SER A 85 8.07 -13.69 -7.69
N PHE A 86 7.84 -14.91 -7.19
CA PHE A 86 6.54 -15.32 -6.67
C PHE A 86 6.03 -14.40 -5.55
N LYS A 87 6.94 -13.91 -4.70
CA LYS A 87 6.59 -12.95 -3.64
C LYS A 87 6.09 -11.63 -4.23
N ALA A 88 6.77 -11.12 -5.26
CA ALA A 88 6.34 -9.89 -5.94
C ALA A 88 4.99 -10.09 -6.64
N ALA A 89 4.77 -11.24 -7.28
CA ALA A 89 3.49 -11.57 -7.89
C ALA A 89 2.35 -11.62 -6.86
N LEU A 90 2.58 -12.26 -5.70
CA LEU A 90 1.60 -12.33 -4.63
C LEU A 90 1.26 -10.94 -4.06
N LEU A 91 2.28 -10.11 -3.82
CA LEU A 91 2.09 -8.72 -3.38
C LEU A 91 1.34 -7.88 -4.43
N ALA A 92 1.68 -8.04 -5.71
CA ALA A 92 0.98 -7.35 -6.79
C ALA A 92 -0.51 -7.73 -6.82
N VAL A 93 -0.83 -9.02 -6.75
CA VAL A 93 -2.23 -9.48 -6.69
C VAL A 93 -2.93 -8.90 -5.47
N LEU A 94 -2.32 -8.95 -4.28
CA LEU A 94 -2.92 -8.44 -3.05
C LEU A 94 -3.21 -6.93 -3.11
N VAL A 95 -2.29 -6.13 -3.65
CA VAL A 95 -2.45 -4.68 -3.76
C VAL A 95 -3.47 -4.30 -4.82
N TRP A 96 -3.53 -5.04 -5.94
CA TRP A 96 -4.43 -4.73 -7.06
C TRP A 96 -5.84 -5.33 -6.92
N LEU A 97 -6.02 -6.36 -6.09
CA LEU A 97 -7.31 -7.00 -5.88
C LEU A 97 -8.40 -6.02 -5.41
N PRO A 98 -8.16 -5.11 -4.43
CA PRO A 98 -9.13 -4.07 -4.07
C PRO A 98 -9.54 -3.19 -5.26
N VAL A 99 -8.60 -2.83 -6.15
CA VAL A 99 -8.88 -2.02 -7.35
C VAL A 99 -9.82 -2.79 -8.28
N ALA A 100 -9.48 -4.04 -8.60
CA ALA A 100 -10.29 -4.89 -9.48
C ALA A 100 -11.71 -5.10 -8.91
N VAL A 101 -11.80 -5.41 -7.62
CA VAL A 101 -13.09 -5.61 -6.93
C VAL A 101 -13.91 -4.33 -6.93
N PHE A 102 -13.31 -3.16 -6.67
CA PHE A 102 -14.02 -1.89 -6.67
C PHE A 102 -14.61 -1.55 -8.04
N ILE A 103 -13.84 -1.77 -9.11
CA ILE A 103 -14.30 -1.54 -10.49
C ILE A 103 -15.47 -2.46 -10.84
N VAL A 104 -15.32 -3.77 -10.59
CA VAL A 104 -16.36 -4.76 -10.89
C VAL A 104 -17.61 -4.50 -10.06
N ALA A 105 -17.47 -4.28 -8.75
CA ALA A 105 -18.58 -4.00 -7.86
C ALA A 105 -19.31 -2.70 -8.23
N SER A 106 -18.58 -1.66 -8.62
CA SER A 106 -19.17 -0.39 -9.07
C SER A 106 -20.00 -0.57 -10.35
N ARG A 107 -19.49 -1.34 -11.32
CA ARG A 107 -20.24 -1.67 -12.56
C ARG A 107 -21.49 -2.48 -12.25
N LYS A 108 -21.37 -3.50 -11.39
CA LYS A 108 -22.52 -4.35 -11.01
C LYS A 108 -23.60 -3.58 -10.25
N VAL A 109 -23.22 -2.71 -9.32
CA VAL A 109 -24.18 -1.86 -8.60
C VAL A 109 -24.89 -0.91 -9.57
N ALA A 110 -24.18 -0.32 -10.54
CA ALA A 110 -24.79 0.57 -11.53
C ALA A 110 -25.74 -0.14 -12.51
N GLN A 111 -25.49 -1.41 -12.84
CA GLN A 111 -26.37 -2.22 -13.69
C GLN A 111 -27.67 -2.66 -12.99
N HIS A 112 -27.71 -2.59 -11.66
CA HIS A 112 -28.84 -3.03 -10.83
C HIS A 112 -29.52 -1.88 -10.08
N ALA A 113 -29.15 -0.63 -10.38
CA ALA A 113 -29.78 0.60 -9.89
C ALA A 113 -30.76 1.14 -10.94
#